data_AF-A0A386PS24-F1
#
_entry.id   AF-A0A386PS24-F1
#
_cell.length_a   1.000
_cell.length_b   1.000
_cell.length_c   1.000
_cell.angle_alpha   90.00
_cell.angle_beta   90.00
_cell.angle_gamma   90.00
#
_symmetry.space_group_name_H-M   'P 1'
#
loop_
_entity.id
_entity.type
_entity.pdbx_description
1 polymer ?
#
loop_
_entity_poly.entity_id
_entity_poly.type
_entity_poly.pdbx_seq_one_letter_code
_entity_poly.pdbx_strand_id
1 'polypeptide(L)'
;MQTLDQSKSYYRRITTLDIVTILMIIGLLFFTNGFLLSLLLIVVYPFSHSKVLVSDIGDKNTKLWVRKMDWDIYRKEHRLGPIMQYKSRSTVDMKQA
;
A
#
# COMPACT_ATOMS: atom_id res chain seq x y z
N MET A 1 19.30 10.66 1.60
CA MET A 1 18.33 9.54 1.72
C MET A 1 17.14 10.07 2.47
N GLN A 2 15.91 9.82 2.02
CA GLN A 2 14.70 10.43 2.60
C GLN A 2 14.06 9.42 3.56
N THR A 3 14.44 9.51 4.84
CA THR A 3 13.86 8.74 5.95
C THR A 3 12.46 9.27 6.23
N LEU A 4 11.47 8.39 6.43
CA LEU A 4 10.16 8.82 6.92
C LEU A 4 10.30 9.43 8.31
N ASP A 5 9.58 10.50 8.56
CA ASP A 5 9.41 11.05 9.89
C ASP A 5 8.51 10.13 10.73
N GLN A 6 9.09 9.45 11.72
CA GLN A 6 8.39 8.49 12.57
C GLN A 6 7.30 9.13 13.45
N SER A 7 7.33 10.45 13.65
CA SER A 7 6.28 11.17 14.39
C SER A 7 4.99 11.32 13.59
N LYS A 8 5.06 11.13 12.27
CA LYS A 8 3.94 11.33 11.34
C LYS A 8 3.33 10.01 10.91
N SER A 9 2.04 10.07 10.62
CA SER A 9 1.29 8.91 10.15
C SER A 9 1.19 8.94 8.63
N TYR A 10 1.75 7.92 7.96
CA TYR A 10 1.73 7.82 6.50
C TYR A 10 0.87 6.67 6.01
N TYR A 11 0.32 6.79 4.81
CA TYR A 11 -0.42 5.74 4.12
C TYR A 11 0.14 5.49 2.72
N ARG A 12 0.18 4.22 2.31
CA ARG A 12 0.53 3.84 0.94
C ARG A 12 -0.61 4.22 -0.01
N ARG A 13 -0.29 4.91 -1.10
CA ARG A 13 -1.24 5.19 -2.18
C ARG A 13 -1.33 4.02 -3.15
N ILE A 14 -2.54 3.78 -3.65
CA ILE A 14 -2.78 2.93 -4.80
C ILE A 14 -2.26 3.67 -6.03
N THR A 15 -1.36 3.05 -6.76
CA THR A 15 -0.81 3.55 -8.01
C THR A 15 -1.59 2.99 -9.20
N THR A 16 -1.46 3.62 -10.37
CA THR A 16 -2.04 3.10 -11.62
C THR A 16 -1.59 1.66 -11.91
N LEU A 17 -0.36 1.33 -11.53
CA LEU A 17 0.21 0.00 -11.71
C LEU A 17 -0.51 -1.04 -10.83
N ASP A 18 -0.88 -0.69 -9.59
CA ASP A 18 -1.70 -1.55 -8.73
C ASP A 18 -3.07 -1.86 -9.38
N ILE A 19 -3.70 -0.86 -10.00
CA ILE A 19 -4.99 -1.01 -10.69
C ILE A 19 -4.83 -1.94 -11.90
N VAL A 20 -3.80 -1.73 -12.73
CA VAL A 20 -3.53 -2.56 -13.90
C VAL A 20 -3.27 -4.01 -13.49
N THR A 21 -2.48 -4.26 -12.45
CA THR A 21 -2.22 -5.62 -11.96
C THR A 21 -3.49 -6.31 -11.46
N ILE A 22 -4.37 -5.59 -10.75
CA ILE A 22 -5.67 -6.14 -10.31
C ILE A 22 -6.54 -6.48 -11.52
N LEU A 23 -6.62 -5.60 -12.52
CA LEU A 23 -7.37 -5.87 -13.75
C LEU A 23 -6.81 -7.07 -14.52
N MET A 24 -5.48 -7.21 -14.57
CA MET A 24 -4.84 -8.39 -15.16
C MET A 24 -5.19 -9.67 -14.41
N ILE A 25 -5.15 -9.66 -13.07
CA ILE A 25 -5.54 -10.81 -12.24
C ILE A 25 -6.99 -11.20 -12.55
N ILE A 26 -7.91 -10.23 -12.59
CA ILE A 26 -9.33 -10.48 -12.92
C ILE A 26 -9.46 -11.06 -14.33
N GLY A 27 -8.78 -10.48 -15.32
CA GLY A 27 -8.80 -10.96 -16.69
C GLY A 27 -8.24 -12.39 -16.83
N LEU A 28 -7.19 -12.72 -16.09
CA LEU A 28 -6.60 -14.05 -16.09
C LEU A 28 -7.54 -15.12 -15.52
N LEU A 29 -8.43 -14.77 -14.58
CA LEU A 29 -9.38 -15.74 -14.01
C LEU A 29 -10.37 -16.31 -15.04
N PHE A 30 -10.54 -15.68 -16.20
CA PHE A 30 -11.39 -16.19 -17.29
C PHE A 30 -10.73 -17.30 -18.13
N PHE A 31 -9.43 -17.55 -17.96
CA PHE A 31 -8.71 -18.60 -18.68
C PHE A 31 -8.57 -19.86 -17.83
N THR A 32 -8.64 -21.05 -18.46
CA THR A 32 -8.66 -22.36 -17.79
C THR A 32 -7.52 -22.58 -16.80
N ASN A 33 -6.32 -22.05 -17.09
CA ASN A 33 -5.13 -22.12 -16.22
C ASN A 33 -4.70 -20.76 -15.66
N GLY A 34 -5.49 -19.71 -15.86
CA GLY A 34 -5.09 -18.36 -15.48
C GLY A 34 -5.04 -18.15 -13.97
N PHE A 35 -5.66 -19.02 -13.17
CA PHE A 35 -5.53 -19.00 -11.71
C PHE A 35 -4.07 -19.17 -11.22
N LEU A 36 -3.25 -20.01 -11.89
CA LEU A 36 -1.82 -20.17 -11.55
C LEU A 36 -1.05 -18.87 -11.82
N LEU A 37 -1.34 -18.23 -12.96
CA LEU A 37 -0.71 -16.98 -13.35
C LEU A 37 -1.12 -15.82 -12.43
N SER A 38 -2.39 -15.78 -12.04
CA SER A 38 -2.93 -14.84 -11.04
C SER A 38 -2.26 -15.02 -9.68
N LEU A 39 -2.08 -16.26 -9.22
CA LEU A 39 -1.38 -16.54 -7.97
C LEU A 39 0.08 -16.06 -8.02
N LEU A 40 0.77 -16.35 -9.13
CA LEU A 40 2.14 -15.88 -9.35
C LEU A 40 2.21 -14.34 -9.31
N LEU A 41 1.28 -13.64 -9.97
CA LEU A 41 1.22 -12.19 -9.94
C LEU A 41 1.01 -11.67 -8.52
N ILE A 42 0.08 -12.24 -7.75
CA ILE A 42 -0.16 -11.82 -6.35
C ILE A 42 1.11 -11.94 -5.49
N VAL A 43 1.90 -13.00 -5.71
CA VAL A 43 3.13 -13.23 -4.95
C VAL A 43 4.26 -12.32 -5.43
N VAL A 44 4.53 -12.25 -6.74
CA VAL A 44 5.70 -11.55 -7.29
C VAL A 44 5.53 -10.03 -7.28
N TYR A 45 4.29 -9.57 -7.47
CA TYR A 45 3.95 -8.16 -7.53
C TYR A 45 4.46 -7.34 -6.33
N PRO A 46 4.16 -7.71 -5.07
CA PRO A 46 4.66 -6.96 -3.91
C PRO A 46 6.18 -6.94 -3.81
N PHE A 47 6.91 -7.94 -4.32
CA PHE A 47 8.38 -7.96 -4.31
C PHE A 47 9.00 -7.11 -5.41
N SER A 48 8.28 -6.86 -6.49
CA SER A 48 8.79 -6.11 -7.66
C SER A 48 8.94 -4.61 -7.40
N HIS A 49 8.29 -4.08 -6.36
CA HIS A 49 8.34 -2.66 -6.02
C HIS A 49 9.56 -2.31 -5.18
N SER A 50 10.52 -1.59 -5.75
CA SER A 50 11.66 -1.03 -5.02
C SER A 50 11.30 0.26 -4.26
N LYS A 51 10.28 0.98 -4.74
CA LYS A 51 9.75 2.21 -4.15
C LYS A 51 8.24 2.13 -4.02
N VAL A 52 7.73 2.74 -2.96
CA VAL A 52 6.30 2.87 -2.68
C VAL A 52 5.95 4.35 -2.59
N LEU A 53 4.78 4.69 -3.10
CA LEU A 53 4.23 6.03 -2.97
C LEU A 53 3.45 6.11 -1.66
N VAL A 54 3.84 7.04 -0.79
CA VAL A 54 3.18 7.29 0.49
C VAL A 54 2.72 8.74 0.59
N SER A 55 1.72 8.98 1.42
CA SER A 55 1.26 10.32 1.77
C SER A 55 1.00 10.42 3.25
N ASP A 56 1.17 11.63 3.78
CA ASP A 56 0.81 11.95 5.16
C ASP A 56 -0.72 11.93 5.32
N ILE A 57 -1.21 11.45 6.45
CA ILE A 57 -2.63 11.54 6.82
C ILE A 57 -3.04 13.00 7.01
N GLY A 58 -2.18 13.80 7.65
CA GLY A 58 -2.44 15.20 7.99
C GLY A 58 -2.37 16.13 6.78
N ASP A 59 -1.58 15.77 5.76
CA ASP A 59 -1.51 16.50 4.50
C ASP A 59 -1.63 15.55 3.29
N LYS A 60 -2.87 15.47 2.80
CA LYS A 60 -3.24 14.65 1.64
C LYS A 60 -2.66 15.16 0.31
N ASN A 61 -2.03 16.33 0.25
CA ASN A 61 -1.39 16.81 -0.98
C ASN A 61 0.07 16.38 -1.09
N THR A 62 0.70 16.04 0.03
CA THR A 62 2.10 15.61 0.05
C THR A 62 2.24 14.18 -0.47
N LYS A 63 2.90 14.03 -1.63
CA LYS A 63 3.23 12.75 -2.28
C LYS A 63 4.72 12.46 -2.11
N LEU A 64 5.05 11.40 -1.38
CA LEU A 64 6.42 11.02 -1.06
C LEU A 64 6.73 9.65 -1.65
N TRP A 65 7.80 9.56 -2.44
CA TRP A 65 8.32 8.29 -2.94
C TRP A 65 9.39 7.77 -1.99
N VAL A 66 9.12 6.63 -1.37
CA VAL A 66 9.96 6.07 -0.32
C VAL A 66 10.41 4.68 -0.76
N ARG A 67 11.63 4.28 -0.42
CA ARG A 67 12.07 2.90 -0.66
C ARG A 67 11.22 1.92 0.13
N LYS A 68 10.89 0.79 -0.48
CA LYS A 68 10.10 -0.26 0.18
C LYS A 68 10.71 -0.71 1.51
N MET A 69 12.04 -0.78 1.59
CA MET A 69 12.75 -1.12 2.84
C MET A 69 12.45 -0.13 3.97
N ASP A 70 12.54 1.18 3.70
CA ASP A 70 12.26 2.23 4.69
C ASP A 70 10.78 2.20 5.11
N TRP A 71 9.87 1.90 4.17
CA TRP A 71 8.46 1.68 4.45
C TRP A 71 8.17 0.42 5.27
N ASP A 72 8.88 -0.68 5.02
CA ASP A 72 8.72 -1.94 5.76
C ASP A 72 9.21 -1.79 7.21
N ILE A 73 10.27 -1.01 7.45
CA ILE A 73 10.75 -0.65 8.78
C ILE A 73 9.69 0.20 9.50
N TYR A 74 9.21 1.27 8.87
CA TYR A 74 8.14 2.11 9.40
C TYR A 74 6.90 1.28 9.77
N ARG A 75 6.45 0.40 8.88
CA ARG A 75 5.30 -0.47 9.15
C ARG A 75 5.52 -1.40 10.33
N LYS A 76 6.72 -1.98 10.48
CA LYS A 76 7.05 -2.82 11.64
C LYS A 76 7.00 -2.03 12.95
N GLU A 77 7.59 -0.84 12.98
CA GLU A 77 7.62 0.02 14.16
C GLU A 77 6.21 0.47 14.56
N HIS A 78 5.38 0.83 13.57
CA HIS A 78 3.99 1.24 13.78
C HIS A 78 2.98 0.06 13.85
N ARG A 79 3.44 -1.20 13.88
CA ARG A 79 2.61 -2.42 13.91
C ARG A 79 1.52 -2.49 12.83
N LEU A 80 1.82 -1.97 11.64
CA LEU A 80 0.93 -1.99 10.48
C LEU A 80 1.11 -3.32 9.71
N GLY A 81 0.01 -4.01 9.43
CA GLY A 81 0.03 -5.26 8.68
C GLY A 81 0.53 -5.10 7.23
N PRO A 82 0.97 -6.20 6.58
CA PRO A 82 1.48 -6.20 5.21
C PRO A 82 0.45 -5.74 4.16
N ILE A 83 -0.83 -5.98 4.45
CA ILE A 83 -2.00 -5.65 3.62
C ILE A 83 -2.84 -4.53 4.27
N MET A 84 -2.43 -4.02 5.45
CA MET A 84 -3.08 -2.85 6.04
C MET A 84 -2.74 -1.60 5.23
N GLN A 85 -3.39 -1.46 4.09
CA GLN A 85 -3.82 -0.17 3.61
C GLN A 85 -4.77 0.34 4.67
N TYR A 86 -4.25 1.22 5.53
CA TYR A 86 -5.02 2.33 6.05
C TYR A 86 -6.45 2.00 6.46
N LYS A 87 -6.65 1.59 7.71
CA LYS A 87 -7.85 2.10 8.39
C LYS A 87 -7.49 3.55 8.70
N SER A 88 -7.96 4.49 7.87
CA SER A 88 -8.25 5.81 8.39
C SER A 88 -9.13 5.53 9.59
N ARG A 89 -8.58 5.59 10.80
CA ARG A 89 -9.43 5.95 11.92
C ARG A 89 -9.72 7.42 11.63
N SER A 90 -10.65 7.67 10.70
CA SER A 90 -11.43 8.87 10.73
C SER A 90 -11.89 8.92 12.17
N THR A 91 -11.30 9.84 12.92
CA THR A 91 -11.78 10.29 14.21
C THR A 91 -13.18 10.84 13.97
N VAL A 92 -14.11 9.91 13.80
CA VAL A 92 -15.49 10.01 14.20
C VAL A 92 -15.51 9.41 15.62
N ASP A 93 -14.67 9.89 16.54
CA ASP A 93 -15.08 10.88 17.54
C ASP A 93 -15.90 12.07 17.02
N MET A 94 -17.02 11.79 16.38
CA MET A 94 -18.17 12.68 16.53
C MET A 94 -18.79 12.31 17.87
N LYS A 95 -18.41 13.09 18.86
CA LYS A 95 -19.21 13.49 20.02
C LYS A 95 -19.93 12.34 20.74
N GLN A 96 -19.39 12.03 21.93
CA GLN A 96 -20.26 11.95 23.10
C GLN A 96 -21.33 13.04 23.02
N ALA A 97 -22.59 12.63 22.91
CA ALA A 97 -23.77 13.38 23.29
C ALA A 97 -24.62 12.44 24.12
#